data_AF-A0A2G2DHP2-F1
#
_entry.id   AF-A0A2G2DHP2-F1
#
_cell.length_a   1.000
_cell.length_b   1.000
_cell.length_c   1.000
_cell.angle_alpha   90.00
_cell.angle_beta   90.00
_cell.angle_gamma   90.00
#
_symmetry.space_group_name_H-M   'P 1'
#
loop_
_entity.id
_entity.type
_entity.pdbx_description
1 polymer ?
#
loop_
_entity_poly.entity_id
_entity_poly.type
_entity_poly.pdbx_seq_one_letter_code
_entity_poly.pdbx_strand_id
1 'polypeptide(L)' 'MSYTVKLIAGFIGTALLVIFVVGLSHSISTGFAGFWGGFPFMMIIIVVLAMAIYDFWDECVRRRKQ' A
#
# COMPACT_ATOMS: atom_id res chain seq x y z
N MET A 1 8.54 -22.23 -2.51
CA MET A 1 9.14 -20.93 -2.90
C MET A 1 10.14 -20.53 -1.83
N SER A 2 11.36 -20.12 -2.19
CA SER A 2 12.37 -19.72 -1.20
C SER A 2 11.87 -18.54 -0.36
N TYR A 3 12.15 -18.55 0.95
CA TYR A 3 11.75 -17.49 1.88
C TYR A 3 12.24 -16.11 1.41
N THR A 4 13.46 -16.07 0.90
CA THR A 4 14.07 -14.86 0.32
C THR A 4 13.28 -14.34 -0.88
N VAL A 5 12.75 -15.23 -1.73
CA VAL A 5 11.97 -14.85 -2.92
C VAL A 5 10.61 -14.30 -2.50
N LYS A 6 9.93 -14.91 -1.50
CA LYS A 6 8.68 -14.37 -0.94
C LYS A 6 8.88 -12.96 -0.39
N LEU A 7 9.95 -12.74 0.37
CA LEU A 7 10.21 -11.47 1.03
C LEU A 7 10.55 -10.37 0.02
N ILE A 8 11.39 -10.67 -0.98
CA ILE A 8 11.76 -9.70 -2.03
C ILE A 8 10.55 -9.39 -2.93
N ALA A 9 9.83 -10.42 -3.40
CA ALA A 9 8.68 -10.21 -4.26
C ALA A 9 7.54 -9.47 -3.54
N GLY A 10 7.27 -9.83 -2.28
CA GLY A 10 6.33 -9.11 -1.43
C GLY A 10 6.73 -7.66 -1.24
N PHE A 11 8.01 -7.40 -0.94
CA PHE A 11 8.50 -6.04 -0.70
C PHE A 11 8.39 -5.17 -1.96
N ILE A 12 8.78 -5.69 -3.12
CA ILE A 12 8.67 -4.98 -4.40
C ILE A 12 7.20 -4.70 -4.73
N GLY A 13 6.32 -5.70 -4.54
CA GLY A 13 4.88 -5.56 -4.77
C GLY A 13 4.25 -4.48 -3.89
N THR A 14 4.51 -4.52 -2.58
CA THR A 14 3.98 -3.52 -1.64
C THR A 14 4.58 -2.14 -1.91
N ALA A 15 5.87 -2.03 -2.24
CA ALA A 15 6.50 -0.75 -2.57
C ALA A 15 5.88 -0.11 -3.83
N LEU A 16 5.67 -0.88 -4.89
CA LEU A 16 5.00 -0.40 -6.11
C LEU A 16 3.56 0.03 -5.84
N LEU A 17 2.82 -0.72 -5.02
CA LEU A 17 1.47 -0.37 -4.60
C LEU A 17 1.46 0.99 -3.88
N VAL A 18 2.34 1.18 -2.90
CA VAL A 18 2.42 2.42 -2.12
C VAL A 18 2.73 3.61 -3.03
N ILE A 19 3.74 3.49 -3.90
CA ILE A 19 4.11 4.56 -4.84
C ILE A 19 2.94 4.90 -5.76
N PHE A 20 2.26 3.88 -6.29
CA PHE A 20 1.12 4.08 -7.18
C PHE A 20 -0.05 4.79 -6.48
N VAL A 21 -0.47 4.30 -5.31
CA VAL A 21 -1.63 4.84 -4.58
C VAL A 21 -1.38 6.26 -4.08
N VAL A 22 -0.16 6.56 -3.61
CA VAL A 22 0.22 7.93 -3.23
C VAL A 22 0.23 8.85 -4.45
N GLY A 23 0.76 8.39 -5.59
CA GLY A 23 0.71 9.13 -6.85
C GLY A 23 -0.72 9.41 -7.32
N LEU A 24 -1.62 8.41 -7.23
CA LEU A 24 -3.04 8.59 -7.50
C LEU A 24 -3.69 9.58 -6.53
N SER A 25 -3.40 9.48 -5.22
CA SER A 25 -3.86 10.42 -4.20
C SER A 25 -3.53 11.85 -4.55
N HIS A 26 -2.27 12.09 -4.89
CA HIS A 26 -1.79 13.42 -5.19
C HIS A 26 -2.46 13.96 -6.46
N SER A 27 -2.52 13.15 -7.53
CA SER A 27 -3.13 13.51 -8.81
C SER A 27 -4.62 13.87 -8.68
N ILE A 28 -5.38 13.11 -7.88
CA ILE A 28 -6.82 13.38 -7.68
C ILE A 28 -7.04 14.63 -6.81
N SER A 29 -6.27 14.77 -5.74
CA SER A 29 -6.40 15.90 -4.82
C SER A 29 -5.98 17.24 -5.44
N THR A 30 -4.96 17.26 -6.31
CA THR A 30 -4.52 18.50 -6.98
C THR A 30 -5.20 18.73 -8.32
N GLY A 31 -5.60 17.68 -9.04
CA GLY A 31 -6.09 17.77 -10.42
C GLY A 31 -7.62 17.78 -10.58
N PHE A 32 -8.37 17.02 -9.77
CA PHE A 32 -9.80 16.77 -10.02
C PHE A 32 -10.76 17.41 -9.02
N ALA A 33 -10.43 17.37 -7.72
CA ALA A 33 -11.43 17.62 -6.68
C ALA A 33 -11.08 18.76 -5.70
N GLY A 34 -9.85 19.31 -5.78
CA GLY A 34 -9.32 20.23 -4.79
C GLY A 34 -9.15 19.60 -3.41
N PHE A 35 -8.69 20.37 -2.42
CA PHE A 35 -8.36 19.85 -1.08
C PHE A 35 -9.57 19.18 -0.38
N TRP A 36 -10.75 19.77 -0.51
CA TRP A 36 -11.98 19.26 0.11
C TRP A 36 -12.56 18.02 -0.56
N GLY A 37 -12.43 17.90 -1.89
CA GLY A 37 -12.85 16.68 -2.59
C GLY A 37 -11.83 15.55 -2.49
N GLY A 38 -10.54 15.86 -2.28
CA GLY A 38 -9.47 14.90 -2.04
C GLY A 38 -9.42 14.33 -0.61
N PHE A 39 -9.99 15.03 0.37
CA PHE A 39 -10.01 14.60 1.77
C PHE A 39 -10.63 13.20 2.02
N PRO A 40 -11.83 12.87 1.51
CA PRO A 40 -12.40 11.53 1.67
C PRO A 40 -11.54 10.45 0.99
N PHE A 41 -10.89 10.77 -0.14
CA PHE A 41 -9.99 9.86 -0.82
C PHE A 41 -8.72 9.59 -0.01
N MET A 42 -8.16 10.62 0.62
CA MET A 42 -7.00 10.50 1.51
C MET A 42 -7.27 9.59 2.71
N MET A 43 -8.46 9.68 3.31
CA MET A 43 -8.91 8.79 4.38
C MET A 43 -8.95 7.32 3.94
N ILE A 44 -9.51 7.03 2.75
CA ILE A 44 -9.55 5.67 2.20
C ILE A 44 -8.14 5.13 1.97
N ILE A 45 -7.26 5.96 1.40
CA ILE A 45 -5.88 5.58 1.09
C ILE A 45 -5.09 5.23 2.34
N ILE A 46 -5.26 5.97 3.43
CA ILE A 46 -4.61 5.65 4.71
C ILE A 46 -5.01 4.25 5.18
N VAL A 47 -6.30 3.91 5.08
CA VAL A 47 -6.81 2.58 5.47
C VAL A 47 -6.25 1.49 4.55
N VAL A 48 -6.23 1.73 3.23
CA VAL A 48 -5.68 0.77 2.26
C VAL A 48 -4.18 0.54 2.46
N LEU A 49 -3.41 1.61 2.69
CA LEU A 49 -1.97 1.51 2.97
C LEU A 49 -1.70 0.74 4.27
N ALA A 50 -2.49 1.00 5.33
CA ALA A 50 -2.39 0.24 6.57
C ALA A 50 -2.67 -1.25 6.36
N MET A 51 -3.71 -1.60 5.58
CA MET A 51 -4.01 -2.99 5.23
C MET A 51 -2.91 -3.63 4.37
N ALA A 52 -2.36 -2.91 3.40
CA ALA A 52 -1.28 -3.42 2.55
C ALA A 52 0.01 -3.70 3.33
N ILE A 53 0.34 -2.86 4.31
CA ILE A 53 1.47 -3.08 5.21
C ILE A 53 1.20 -4.25 6.14
N TYR A 54 -0.03 -4.37 6.66
CA TYR A 54 -0.43 -5.50 7.50
C TYR A 54 -0.36 -6.83 6.73
N ASP A 55 -0.84 -6.85 5.49
CA ASP A 55 -0.79 -8.01 4.59
C ASP A 55 0.66 -8.41 4.29
N PHE A 56 1.52 -7.43 3.97
CA PHE A 56 2.96 -7.70 3.80
C PHE A 56 3.58 -8.28 5.08
N TRP A 57 3.21 -7.78 6.25
CA TRP A 57 3.69 -8.33 7.51
C TRP A 57 3.17 -9.76 7.72
N ASP A 58 1.87 -10.00 7.61
CA ASP A 58 1.26 -11.30 7.89
C ASP A 58 1.77 -12.40 6.93
N GLU A 59 1.92 -12.06 5.64
CA GLU A 59 2.24 -13.03 4.60
C GLU A 59 3.76 -13.26 4.42
N CYS A 60 4.57 -12.20 4.58
CA CYS A 60 6.02 -12.26 4.29
C CYS A 60 6.91 -12.27 5.55
N VAL A 61 6.48 -11.65 6.65
CA VAL A 61 7.32 -11.44 7.84
C VAL A 61 6.87 -12.29 9.03
N ARG A 62 5.56 -12.48 9.23
CA ARG A 62 5.02 -13.31 10.31
C ARG A 62 5.33 -14.76 9.99
N ARG A 63 6.34 -15.29 10.66
CA ARG A 63 6.63 -16.73 10.67
C ARG A 63 5.50 -17.46 11.40
N ARG A 64 4.41 -17.78 10.68
CA ARG A 64 3.56 -18.90 11.06
C ARG A 64 4.48 -20.13 10.97
N LYS A 65 4.82 -20.71 12.13
CA LYS A 65 5.30 -22.09 12.20
C LYS A 65 4.29 -22.92 11.40
N GLN A 66 4.65 -23.34 10.19
CA GLN A 66 4.18 -24.62 9.70
C GLN A 66 4.90 -25.71 10.48
#